data_AF-A0A9N8WAS3-F1
#
_entry.id   AF-A0A9N8WAS3-F1
#
_cell.length_a   1.000
_cell.length_b   1.000
_cell.length_c   1.000
_cell.angle_alpha   90.00
_cell.angle_beta   90.00
_cell.angle_gamma   90.00
#
_symmetry.space_group_name_H-M   'P 1'
#
loop_
_entity.id
_entity.type
_entity.pdbx_description
1 polymer ?
#
loop_
_entity_poly.entity_id
_entity_poly.type
_entity_poly.pdbx_seq_one_letter_code
_entity_poly.pdbx_strand_id
1 'polypeptide(L)'
;MSFRSWLAIAVISLVLVCLLLSFPREFDVPEQARSRWTGYLAWHPEIIDFDQQKGDAFTLLSITLMGVLGYLCIKWTCKTNLSPKYVSCFYKNGVSIPTTLFNQLISMYIFMTFIAAIAYFVLDVGKVWAVWGLLHNMLEIAILLVLHNNGKIKSNWFFVWMGLYMLVTSVFGTWLDWPNDGIYFKIQGLCTDWAFWLQFTRIYLTTRKNLGSDTSAQIPFNTSPPVANDSNNEFYPRIVEHPQQLLLLVLGSFIHVIGNIANSVWISSAVAFYIFQLSYCTTFPLLAFYIYLDTHCTGINGHKRIYLPDTSRGKVVIVTLCAFVLAFATMRIAFFVPPS
;
A
#
# COMPACT_ATOMS: atom_id res chain seq x y z
N MET A 1 -10.05 -27.37 -3.79
CA MET A 1 -9.34 -26.41 -4.69
C MET A 1 -9.45 -26.96 -6.11
N SER A 2 -9.76 -26.14 -7.12
CA SER A 2 -10.02 -26.66 -8.48
C SER A 2 -8.72 -26.99 -9.23
N PHE A 3 -8.78 -27.87 -10.23
CA PHE A 3 -7.66 -28.19 -11.12
C PHE A 3 -7.04 -26.92 -11.75
N ARG A 4 -7.90 -25.98 -12.18
CA ARG A 4 -7.46 -24.68 -12.72
C ARG A 4 -6.62 -23.87 -11.73
N SER A 5 -6.96 -23.91 -10.44
CA SER A 5 -6.17 -23.23 -9.41
C SER A 5 -4.81 -23.89 -9.20
N TRP A 6 -4.75 -25.24 -9.21
CA TRP A 6 -3.47 -25.96 -9.12
C TRP A 6 -2.56 -25.68 -10.32
N LEU A 7 -3.11 -25.72 -11.53
CA LEU A 7 -2.36 -25.40 -12.75
C LEU A 7 -1.82 -23.97 -12.70
N ALA A 8 -2.64 -22.99 -12.30
CA ALA A 8 -2.20 -21.60 -12.17
C ALA A 8 -1.06 -21.45 -11.16
N ILE A 9 -1.16 -22.09 -9.98
CA ILE A 9 -0.09 -22.08 -8.98
C ILE A 9 1.19 -22.67 -9.56
N ALA A 10 1.11 -23.85 -10.19
CA ALA A 10 2.28 -24.51 -10.77
C ALA A 10 2.97 -23.64 -11.84
N VAL A 11 2.19 -23.02 -12.75
CA VAL A 11 2.73 -22.15 -13.80
C VAL A 11 3.38 -20.90 -13.20
N ILE A 12 2.73 -20.23 -12.25
CA ILE A 12 3.29 -19.00 -11.64
C ILE A 12 4.54 -19.34 -10.82
N SER A 13 4.53 -20.46 -10.09
CA SER A 13 5.71 -20.94 -9.37
C SER A 13 6.88 -21.26 -10.32
N LEU A 14 6.61 -21.89 -11.48
CA LEU A 14 7.64 -22.11 -12.49
C LEU A 14 8.22 -20.80 -13.02
N VAL A 15 7.37 -19.82 -13.32
CA VAL A 15 7.81 -18.47 -13.73
C VAL A 15 8.69 -17.84 -12.66
N LEU A 16 8.30 -17.92 -11.38
CA LEU A 16 9.11 -17.41 -10.27
C LEU A 16 10.47 -18.11 -10.19
N VAL A 17 10.51 -19.44 -10.31
CA VAL A 17 11.77 -20.20 -10.31
C VAL A 17 12.67 -19.80 -11.48
N CYS A 18 12.13 -19.72 -12.69
CA CYS A 18 12.88 -19.27 -13.86
C CYS A 18 13.43 -17.84 -13.67
N LEU A 19 12.63 -16.96 -13.09
CA LEU A 19 13.03 -15.59 -12.80
C LEU A 19 14.15 -15.52 -11.76
N LEU A 20 14.05 -16.28 -10.66
CA LEU A 20 15.09 -16.38 -9.64
C LEU A 20 16.40 -16.93 -10.21
N LEU A 21 16.32 -17.94 -11.08
CA LEU A 21 17.49 -18.51 -11.78
C LEU A 21 18.08 -17.56 -12.83
N SER A 22 17.33 -16.56 -13.28
CA SER A 22 17.80 -15.60 -14.29
C SER A 22 18.68 -14.49 -13.74
N PHE A 23 18.75 -14.31 -12.40
CA PHE A 23 19.58 -13.27 -11.80
C PHE A 23 21.06 -13.51 -12.10
N PRO A 24 21.83 -12.44 -12.37
CA PRO A 24 23.27 -12.57 -12.61
C PRO A 24 23.95 -13.10 -11.34
N ARG A 25 24.91 -14.02 -11.51
CA ARG A 25 25.69 -14.56 -10.39
C ARG A 25 26.74 -13.57 -9.88
N GLU A 26 27.25 -12.76 -10.79
CA GLU A 26 28.23 -11.71 -10.54
C GLU A 26 27.73 -10.44 -11.22
N PHE A 27 27.84 -9.31 -10.51
CA PHE A 27 27.51 -7.99 -11.01
C PHE A 27 28.37 -6.97 -10.29
N ASP A 28 28.62 -5.83 -10.95
CA ASP A 28 29.38 -4.76 -10.35
C ASP A 28 28.60 -4.16 -9.19
N VAL A 29 29.17 -4.25 -8.00
CA VAL A 29 28.59 -3.68 -6.78
C VAL A 29 28.93 -2.19 -6.77
N PRO A 30 27.94 -1.29 -6.87
CA PRO A 30 28.22 0.13 -6.87
C PRO A 30 28.62 0.60 -5.47
N GLU A 31 29.44 1.65 -5.39
CA GLU A 31 29.82 2.26 -4.11
C GLU A 31 28.60 2.89 -3.43
N GLN A 32 28.51 2.76 -2.12
CA GLN A 32 27.42 3.33 -1.33
C GLN A 32 27.61 4.83 -1.12
N ALA A 33 26.54 5.60 -1.33
CA ALA A 33 26.48 6.97 -0.87
C ALA A 33 26.49 7.03 0.68
N ARG A 34 26.78 8.20 1.21
CA ARG A 34 26.73 8.47 2.65
C ARG A 34 25.59 9.42 2.96
N SER A 35 24.86 9.12 4.03
CA SER A 35 23.88 10.01 4.62
C SER A 35 24.50 11.36 4.93
N ARG A 36 23.90 12.43 4.42
CA ARG A 36 24.37 13.82 4.61
C ARG A 36 24.60 14.19 6.09
N TRP A 37 23.68 13.80 6.97
CA TRP A 37 23.67 14.28 8.35
C TRP A 37 24.41 13.37 9.32
N THR A 38 24.53 12.08 8.99
CA THR A 38 25.08 11.07 9.91
C THR A 38 26.36 10.42 9.41
N GLY A 39 26.64 10.48 8.10
CA GLY A 39 27.78 9.81 7.48
C GLY A 39 27.64 8.28 7.36
N TYR A 40 26.52 7.71 7.81
CA TYR A 40 26.23 6.28 7.63
C TYR A 40 26.06 5.92 6.16
N LEU A 41 26.42 4.69 5.81
CA LEU A 41 26.29 4.17 4.45
C LEU A 41 24.80 3.96 4.10
N ALA A 42 24.43 4.44 2.92
CA ALA A 42 23.08 4.35 2.38
C ALA A 42 22.93 3.15 1.43
N TRP A 43 21.71 2.66 1.27
CA TRP A 43 21.34 1.58 0.34
C TRP A 43 21.09 2.08 -1.09
N HIS A 44 21.92 3.02 -1.53
CA HIS A 44 21.96 3.48 -2.91
C HIS A 44 23.35 4.07 -3.20
N PRO A 45 23.77 4.06 -4.48
CA PRO A 45 24.91 4.86 -4.92
C PRO A 45 24.60 6.35 -4.95
N GLU A 46 25.60 7.17 -5.27
CA GLU A 46 25.35 8.59 -5.53
C GLU A 46 24.34 8.77 -6.67
N ILE A 47 23.45 9.75 -6.49
CA ILE A 47 22.44 10.11 -7.48
C ILE A 47 23.09 11.07 -8.47
N ILE A 48 23.08 10.70 -9.74
CA ILE A 48 23.69 11.46 -10.84
C ILE A 48 22.85 12.71 -11.12
N ASP A 49 23.53 13.84 -11.32
CA ASP A 49 22.94 15.16 -11.55
C ASP A 49 21.89 15.58 -10.49
N PHE A 50 22.11 15.16 -9.24
CA PHE A 50 21.18 15.43 -8.16
C PHE A 50 21.23 16.89 -7.70
N ASP A 51 20.12 17.59 -7.92
CA ASP A 51 19.90 18.92 -7.36
C ASP A 51 19.35 18.78 -5.94
N GLN A 52 20.23 19.01 -4.96
CA GLN A 52 19.91 18.85 -3.55
C GLN A 52 18.76 19.74 -3.09
N GLN A 53 18.66 20.97 -3.59
CA GLN A 53 17.57 21.87 -3.19
C GLN A 53 16.22 21.35 -3.68
N LYS A 54 16.17 20.84 -4.92
CA LYS A 54 14.97 20.18 -5.44
C LYS A 54 14.64 18.92 -4.66
N GLY A 55 15.64 18.08 -4.39
CA GLY A 55 15.46 16.85 -3.62
C GLY A 55 14.90 17.10 -2.22
N ASP A 56 15.46 18.08 -1.50
CA ASP A 56 14.98 18.51 -0.19
C ASP A 56 13.56 19.08 -0.27
N ALA A 57 13.25 19.91 -1.26
CA ALA A 57 11.91 20.48 -1.44
C ALA A 57 10.85 19.40 -1.67
N PHE A 58 11.10 18.42 -2.53
CA PHE A 58 10.19 17.30 -2.76
C PHE A 58 10.00 16.44 -1.50
N THR A 59 11.08 16.17 -0.78
CA THR A 59 11.04 15.37 0.46
C THR A 59 10.28 16.10 1.56
N LEU A 60 10.51 17.41 1.74
CA LEU A 60 9.79 18.23 2.73
C LEU A 60 8.31 18.40 2.39
N LEU A 61 7.97 18.50 1.10
CA LEU A 61 6.57 18.48 0.66
C LEU A 61 5.89 17.17 1.06
N SER A 62 6.55 16.04 0.80
CA SER A 62 6.07 14.70 1.17
C SER A 62 5.85 14.58 2.68
N ILE A 63 6.85 14.98 3.48
CA ILE A 63 6.79 15.01 4.96
C ILE A 63 5.62 15.87 5.44
N THR A 64 5.50 17.11 4.96
CA THR A 64 4.47 18.05 5.39
C THR A 64 3.08 17.51 5.08
N LEU A 65 2.88 17.01 3.86
CA LEU A 65 1.59 16.50 3.40
C LEU A 65 1.17 15.25 4.18
N MET A 66 2.07 14.27 4.35
CA MET A 66 1.77 13.06 5.13
C MET A 66 1.58 13.36 6.61
N GLY A 67 2.29 14.33 7.18
CA GLY A 67 2.10 14.74 8.58
C GLY A 67 0.71 15.33 8.81
N VAL A 68 0.29 16.29 7.98
CA VAL A 68 -1.05 16.90 8.06
C VAL A 68 -2.14 15.85 7.81
N LEU A 69 -2.03 15.06 6.76
CA LEU A 69 -3.03 14.05 6.42
C LEU A 69 -3.09 12.91 7.42
N GLY A 70 -1.95 12.46 7.95
CA GLY A 70 -1.87 11.43 8.99
C GLY A 70 -2.59 11.89 10.25
N TYR A 71 -2.34 13.12 10.71
CA TYR A 71 -3.06 13.71 11.83
C TYR A 71 -4.57 13.76 11.60
N LEU A 72 -5.00 14.26 10.43
CA LEU A 72 -6.42 14.35 10.09
C LEU A 72 -7.08 12.97 10.01
N CYS A 73 -6.44 11.99 9.39
CA CYS A 73 -6.95 10.62 9.30
C CYS A 73 -7.10 9.96 10.68
N ILE A 74 -6.15 10.18 11.59
CA ILE A 74 -6.24 9.65 12.96
C ILE A 74 -7.45 10.27 13.65
N LYS A 75 -7.60 11.60 13.55
CA LYS A 75 -8.76 12.31 14.10
C LYS A 75 -10.09 11.81 13.54
N TRP A 76 -10.16 11.54 12.23
CA TRP A 76 -11.37 11.06 11.56
C TRP A 76 -11.72 9.62 11.95
N THR A 77 -10.72 8.75 12.05
CA THR A 77 -10.91 7.30 12.28
C THR A 77 -11.04 6.91 13.75
N CYS A 78 -10.56 7.75 14.67
CA CYS A 78 -10.72 7.55 16.12
C CYS A 78 -12.03 8.15 16.69
N LYS A 79 -12.88 8.75 15.84
CA LYS A 79 -14.16 9.31 16.28
C LYS A 79 -15.12 8.19 16.71
N THR A 80 -15.43 8.13 18.00
CA THR A 80 -16.20 7.02 18.63
C THR A 80 -17.69 7.00 18.28
N ASN A 81 -18.25 8.13 17.82
CA ASN A 81 -19.70 8.30 17.60
C ASN A 81 -20.04 8.58 16.12
N LEU A 82 -19.38 7.91 15.17
CA LEU A 82 -19.77 7.99 13.76
C LEU A 82 -21.09 7.25 13.53
N SER A 83 -22.07 7.94 12.94
CA SER A 83 -23.34 7.31 12.56
C SER A 83 -23.09 6.18 11.55
N PRO A 84 -23.77 5.02 11.65
CA PRO A 84 -23.60 3.88 10.75
C PRO A 84 -23.84 4.18 9.26
N LYS A 85 -24.54 5.28 8.94
CA LYS A 85 -24.76 5.75 7.56
C LYS A 85 -23.49 6.27 6.89
N TYR A 86 -22.53 6.74 7.68
CA TYR A 86 -21.26 7.26 7.17
C TYR A 86 -20.25 6.15 6.94
N VAL A 87 -20.21 5.13 7.80
CA VAL A 87 -19.16 4.10 7.75
C VAL A 87 -19.50 3.02 6.72
N SER A 88 -18.57 2.73 5.80
CA SER A 88 -18.74 1.56 4.92
C SER A 88 -18.70 0.26 5.69
N CYS A 89 -19.29 -0.78 5.12
CA CYS A 89 -19.19 -2.12 5.65
C CYS A 89 -18.60 -3.08 4.62
N PHE A 90 -17.66 -3.89 5.05
CA PHE A 90 -17.26 -5.10 4.33
C PHE A 90 -18.38 -6.13 4.40
N TYR A 91 -18.79 -6.60 3.23
CA TYR A 91 -19.85 -7.59 3.10
C TYR A 91 -19.30 -8.90 2.51
N LYS A 92 -19.60 -10.01 3.19
CA LYS A 92 -19.28 -11.35 2.70
C LYS A 92 -20.19 -12.39 3.33
N ASN A 93 -20.83 -13.22 2.51
CA ASN A 93 -21.70 -14.34 2.93
C ASN A 93 -22.76 -13.91 3.96
N GLY A 94 -23.45 -12.79 3.75
CA GLY A 94 -24.48 -12.30 4.67
C GLY A 94 -23.96 -11.52 5.87
N VAL A 95 -22.65 -11.54 6.15
CA VAL A 95 -22.05 -10.87 7.30
C VAL A 95 -21.53 -9.49 6.90
N SER A 96 -21.89 -8.48 7.68
CA SER A 96 -21.47 -7.09 7.54
C SER A 96 -20.48 -6.73 8.66
N ILE A 97 -19.30 -6.22 8.30
CA ILE A 97 -18.25 -5.79 9.25
C ILE A 97 -17.86 -4.34 8.91
N PRO A 98 -17.89 -3.39 9.85
CA PRO A 98 -17.50 -2.00 9.59
C PRO A 98 -16.06 -1.88 9.10
N THR A 99 -15.78 -0.92 8.22
CA THR A 99 -14.43 -0.60 7.73
C THR A 99 -13.55 0.13 8.75
N THR A 100 -14.05 0.38 9.97
CA THR A 100 -13.35 1.18 10.99
C THR A 100 -11.91 0.74 11.24
N LEU A 101 -11.67 -0.55 11.49
CA LEU A 101 -10.31 -1.07 11.71
C LEU A 101 -9.42 -0.90 10.47
N PHE A 102 -9.98 -1.14 9.28
CA PHE A 102 -9.26 -0.97 8.02
C PHE A 102 -8.85 0.50 7.79
N ASN A 103 -9.74 1.45 8.05
CA ASN A 103 -9.44 2.87 7.94
C ASN A 103 -8.42 3.31 9.00
N GLN A 104 -8.51 2.78 10.23
CA GLN A 104 -7.51 3.02 11.28
C GLN A 104 -6.13 2.52 10.87
N LEU A 105 -6.04 1.34 10.25
CA LEU A 105 -4.77 0.81 9.75
C LEU A 105 -4.21 1.65 8.59
N ILE A 106 -5.04 2.10 7.63
CA ILE A 106 -4.58 3.03 6.58
C ILE A 106 -4.12 4.36 7.20
N SER A 107 -4.83 4.85 8.22
CA SER A 107 -4.44 6.07 8.93
C SER A 107 -3.09 5.93 9.61
N MET A 108 -2.86 4.81 10.31
CA MET A 108 -1.56 4.51 10.91
C MET A 108 -0.48 4.32 9.86
N TYR A 109 -0.82 3.74 8.71
CA TYR A 109 0.10 3.57 7.59
C TYR A 109 0.57 4.94 7.06
N ILE A 110 -0.35 5.88 6.79
CA ILE A 110 0.00 7.26 6.40
C ILE A 110 0.92 7.90 7.46
N PHE A 111 0.59 7.76 8.75
CA PHE A 111 1.38 8.35 9.83
C PHE A 111 2.77 7.72 9.98
N MET A 112 2.89 6.39 9.84
CA MET A 112 4.20 5.73 9.87
C MET A 112 5.03 6.06 8.63
N THR A 113 4.42 6.27 7.46
CA THR A 113 5.15 6.79 6.29
C THR A 113 5.69 8.19 6.55
N PHE A 114 4.94 9.05 7.23
CA PHE A 114 5.45 10.36 7.67
C PHE A 114 6.69 10.22 8.55
N ILE A 115 6.67 9.32 9.53
CA ILE A 115 7.84 9.05 10.39
C ILE A 115 9.00 8.49 9.56
N ALA A 116 8.74 7.54 8.67
CA ALA A 116 9.76 6.97 7.79
C ALA A 116 10.36 8.02 6.84
N ALA A 117 9.59 9.01 6.38
CA ALA A 117 10.06 10.09 5.53
C ALA A 117 10.94 11.09 6.31
N ILE A 118 10.61 11.41 7.56
CA ILE A 118 11.51 12.18 8.44
C ILE A 118 12.80 11.41 8.67
N ALA A 119 12.68 10.12 9.00
CA ALA A 119 13.84 9.27 9.20
C ALA A 119 14.70 9.21 7.93
N TYR A 120 14.09 9.14 6.75
CA TYR A 120 14.80 9.18 5.47
C TYR A 120 15.56 10.50 5.32
N PHE A 121 14.91 11.64 5.57
CA PHE A 121 15.54 12.95 5.44
C PHE A 121 16.76 13.14 6.33
N VAL A 122 16.79 12.49 7.51
CA VAL A 122 17.89 12.59 8.48
C VAL A 122 18.93 11.49 8.30
N LEU A 123 18.51 10.24 8.16
CA LEU A 123 19.37 9.06 8.20
C LEU A 123 19.75 8.52 6.83
N ASP A 124 19.05 8.97 5.78
CA ASP A 124 19.03 8.34 4.46
C ASP A 124 18.50 6.89 4.48
N VAL A 125 18.20 6.29 3.33
CA VAL A 125 17.81 4.88 3.25
C VAL A 125 19.02 4.02 3.59
N GLY A 126 18.94 3.19 4.63
CA GLY A 126 20.03 2.31 5.05
C GLY A 126 19.62 1.46 6.25
N LYS A 127 20.57 0.71 6.83
CA LYS A 127 20.31 -0.20 7.98
C LYS A 127 19.64 0.48 9.17
N VAL A 128 20.03 1.72 9.48
CA VAL A 128 19.46 2.47 10.62
C VAL A 128 18.03 2.93 10.30
N TRP A 129 17.79 3.41 9.08
CA TRP A 129 16.46 3.81 8.62
C TRP A 129 15.49 2.62 8.50
N ALA A 130 16.01 1.43 8.22
CA ALA A 130 15.24 0.22 7.99
C ALA A 130 14.26 -0.11 9.12
N VAL A 131 14.51 0.33 10.36
CA VAL A 131 13.56 0.18 11.48
C VAL A 131 12.22 0.87 11.18
N TRP A 132 12.28 2.09 10.64
CA TRP A 132 11.09 2.87 10.30
C TRP A 132 10.44 2.36 9.01
N GLY A 133 11.24 2.00 8.02
CA GLY A 133 10.76 1.34 6.80
C GLY A 133 10.06 0.02 7.11
N LEU A 134 10.57 -0.76 8.07
CA LEU A 134 9.97 -2.03 8.49
C LEU A 134 8.59 -1.80 9.12
N LEU A 135 8.45 -0.82 10.01
CA LEU A 135 7.16 -0.51 10.63
C LEU A 135 6.13 -0.01 9.61
N HIS A 136 6.57 0.74 8.60
CA HIS A 136 5.73 1.13 7.46
C HIS A 136 5.22 -0.10 6.68
N ASN A 137 6.13 -0.97 6.21
CA ASN A 137 5.75 -2.19 5.46
C ASN A 137 4.92 -3.16 6.31
N MET A 138 5.19 -3.22 7.62
CA MET A 138 4.42 -4.00 8.59
C MET A 138 2.93 -3.60 8.56
N LEU A 139 2.62 -2.31 8.44
CA LEU A 139 1.23 -1.86 8.38
C LEU A 139 0.53 -2.25 7.07
N GLU A 140 1.27 -2.36 5.97
CA GLU A 140 0.72 -2.89 4.72
C GLU A 140 0.33 -4.35 4.87
N ILE A 141 1.21 -5.15 5.47
CA ILE A 141 0.92 -6.56 5.77
C ILE A 141 -0.28 -6.68 6.72
N ALA A 142 -0.36 -5.83 7.74
CA ALA A 142 -1.51 -5.79 8.65
C ALA A 142 -2.82 -5.52 7.90
N ILE A 143 -2.83 -4.56 6.97
CA ILE A 143 -3.98 -4.24 6.13
C ILE A 143 -4.36 -5.44 5.26
N LEU A 144 -3.40 -6.07 4.57
CA LEU A 144 -3.64 -7.28 3.76
C LEU A 144 -4.24 -8.42 4.59
N LEU A 145 -3.69 -8.67 5.78
CA LEU A 145 -4.17 -9.71 6.70
C LEU A 145 -5.58 -9.42 7.24
N VAL A 146 -5.90 -8.16 7.53
CA VAL A 146 -7.25 -7.75 7.94
C VAL A 146 -8.23 -7.97 6.80
N LEU A 147 -7.89 -7.56 5.57
CA LEU A 147 -8.73 -7.81 4.38
C LEU A 147 -8.92 -9.32 4.13
N HIS A 148 -7.87 -10.12 4.30
CA HIS A 148 -7.95 -11.58 4.21
C HIS A 148 -8.91 -12.19 5.25
N ASN A 149 -8.94 -11.60 6.44
CA ASN A 149 -9.81 -12.01 7.55
C ASN A 149 -11.17 -11.29 7.57
N ASN A 150 -11.65 -10.81 6.43
CA ASN A 150 -12.94 -10.15 6.25
C ASN A 150 -13.08 -8.82 7.03
N GLY A 151 -12.00 -8.08 7.24
CA GLY A 151 -12.04 -6.78 7.92
C GLY A 151 -11.90 -6.83 9.44
N LYS A 152 -11.61 -8.00 10.03
CA LYS A 152 -11.41 -8.15 11.48
C LYS A 152 -10.22 -9.05 11.84
N ILE A 153 -9.60 -8.80 12.98
CA ILE A 153 -8.62 -9.71 13.57
C ILE A 153 -9.40 -10.82 14.28
N LYS A 154 -9.25 -12.07 13.83
CA LYS A 154 -9.98 -13.23 14.38
C LYS A 154 -9.15 -14.12 15.30
N SER A 155 -7.83 -13.93 15.30
CA SER A 155 -6.91 -14.92 15.87
C SER A 155 -5.59 -14.27 16.27
N ASN A 156 -5.01 -14.75 17.37
CA ASN A 156 -3.69 -14.34 17.84
C ASN A 156 -2.57 -14.68 16.84
N TRP A 157 -2.83 -15.61 15.92
CA TRP A 157 -1.94 -15.88 14.79
C TRP A 157 -1.62 -14.63 13.96
N PHE A 158 -2.51 -13.64 13.94
CA PHE A 158 -2.23 -12.34 13.34
C PHE A 158 -0.93 -11.74 13.89
N PHE A 159 -0.80 -11.62 15.22
CA PHE A 159 0.38 -11.03 15.86
C PHE A 159 1.63 -11.90 15.70
N VAL A 160 1.46 -13.23 15.67
CA VAL A 160 2.57 -14.15 15.39
C VAL A 160 3.15 -13.92 13.99
N TRP A 161 2.30 -13.77 12.96
CA TRP A 161 2.75 -13.47 11.60
C TRP A 161 3.43 -12.10 11.51
N MET A 162 2.89 -11.09 12.19
CA MET A 162 3.51 -9.77 12.25
C MET A 162 4.91 -9.81 12.90
N GLY A 163 5.02 -10.47 14.06
CA GLY A 163 6.28 -10.61 14.78
C GLY A 163 7.32 -11.42 14.00
N LEU A 164 6.89 -12.50 13.33
CA LEU A 164 7.77 -13.29 12.48
C LEU A 164 8.28 -12.48 11.29
N TYR A 165 7.40 -11.72 10.63
CA TYR A 165 7.81 -10.82 9.54
C TYR A 165 8.86 -9.80 10.01
N MET A 166 8.61 -9.15 11.15
CA MET A 166 9.57 -8.19 11.73
C MET A 166 10.91 -8.86 12.03
N LEU A 167 10.90 -9.99 12.72
CA LEU A 167 12.11 -10.71 13.09
C LEU A 167 12.94 -11.11 11.87
N VAL A 168 12.31 -11.77 10.89
CA VAL A 168 12.97 -12.22 9.66
C VAL A 168 13.53 -11.01 8.90
N THR A 169 12.73 -9.97 8.70
CA THR A 169 13.18 -8.79 7.94
C THR A 169 14.32 -8.05 8.63
N SER A 170 14.29 -7.92 9.96
CA SER A 170 15.38 -7.34 10.73
C SER A 170 16.65 -8.20 10.68
N VAL A 171 16.55 -9.52 10.84
CA VAL A 171 17.70 -10.42 10.78
C VAL A 171 18.37 -10.36 9.42
N PHE A 172 17.61 -10.52 8.32
CA PHE A 172 18.19 -10.47 6.98
C PHE A 172 18.70 -9.06 6.62
N GLY A 173 17.96 -8.00 6.95
CA GLY A 173 18.39 -6.62 6.68
C GLY A 173 19.64 -6.19 7.45
N THR A 174 19.95 -6.84 8.58
CA THR A 174 21.18 -6.56 9.33
C THR A 174 22.33 -7.48 8.95
N TRP A 175 22.05 -8.78 8.73
CA TRP A 175 23.05 -9.81 8.48
C TRP A 175 23.59 -9.82 7.06
N LEU A 176 22.78 -9.44 6.07
CA LEU A 176 23.24 -9.31 4.70
C LEU A 176 24.17 -8.10 4.55
N ASP A 177 25.18 -8.24 3.70
CA ASP A 177 26.07 -7.17 3.30
C ASP A 177 25.55 -6.46 2.05
N TRP A 178 25.98 -5.21 1.87
CA TRP A 178 25.71 -4.48 0.64
C TRP A 178 26.23 -5.25 -0.57
N PRO A 179 25.44 -5.37 -1.66
CA PRO A 179 24.14 -4.74 -1.90
C PRO A 179 22.91 -5.61 -1.57
N ASN A 180 23.14 -6.81 -1.05
CA ASN A 180 22.10 -7.82 -0.83
C ASN A 180 21.07 -7.40 0.23
N ASP A 181 21.50 -6.66 1.26
CA ASP A 181 20.61 -6.10 2.27
C ASP A 181 19.61 -5.09 1.68
N GLY A 182 20.10 -4.13 0.89
CA GLY A 182 19.28 -3.14 0.19
C GLY A 182 18.33 -3.79 -0.81
N ILE A 183 18.82 -4.75 -1.61
CA ILE A 183 17.99 -5.53 -2.55
C ILE A 183 16.89 -6.30 -1.81
N TYR A 184 17.25 -7.02 -0.75
CA TYR A 184 16.29 -7.76 0.07
C TYR A 184 15.20 -6.84 0.63
N PHE A 185 15.61 -5.71 1.21
CA PHE A 185 14.68 -4.75 1.78
C PHE A 185 13.76 -4.13 0.71
N LYS A 186 14.27 -3.90 -0.51
CA LYS A 186 13.48 -3.39 -1.63
C LYS A 186 12.47 -4.43 -2.13
N ILE A 187 12.90 -5.69 -2.30
CA ILE A 187 12.03 -6.79 -2.75
C ILE A 187 10.85 -6.97 -1.81
N GLN A 188 11.08 -6.98 -0.50
CA GLN A 188 9.98 -7.19 0.45
C GLN A 188 8.94 -6.07 0.39
N GLY A 189 9.36 -4.79 0.23
CA GLY A 189 8.45 -3.67 0.03
C GLY A 189 7.72 -3.72 -1.32
N LEU A 190 8.42 -4.05 -2.41
CA LEU A 190 7.78 -4.24 -3.71
C LEU A 190 6.74 -5.37 -3.70
N CYS A 191 6.98 -6.44 -2.93
CA CYS A 191 6.00 -7.51 -2.77
C CYS A 191 4.71 -7.01 -2.11
N THR A 192 4.81 -6.17 -1.07
CA THR A 192 3.64 -5.61 -0.40
C THR A 192 2.93 -4.59 -1.29
N ASP A 193 3.67 -3.72 -2.00
CA ASP A 193 3.14 -2.76 -2.97
C ASP A 193 2.28 -3.43 -4.05
N TRP A 194 2.85 -4.45 -4.71
CA TRP A 194 2.15 -5.21 -5.74
C TRP A 194 0.93 -5.93 -5.17
N ALA A 195 1.04 -6.53 -3.99
CA ALA A 195 -0.07 -7.19 -3.32
C ALA A 195 -1.20 -6.21 -2.98
N PHE A 196 -0.87 -5.01 -2.52
CA PHE A 196 -1.80 -3.92 -2.24
C PHE A 196 -2.60 -3.53 -3.48
N TRP A 197 -1.92 -3.23 -4.58
CA TRP A 197 -2.58 -2.85 -5.83
C TRP A 197 -3.50 -3.97 -6.36
N LEU A 198 -2.98 -5.20 -6.41
CA LEU A 198 -3.78 -6.37 -6.83
C LEU A 198 -5.02 -6.54 -5.95
N GLN A 199 -4.86 -6.41 -4.63
CA GLN A 199 -5.96 -6.63 -3.69
C GLN A 199 -7.02 -5.53 -3.76
N PHE A 200 -6.64 -4.25 -3.86
CA PHE A 200 -7.59 -3.16 -4.04
C PHE A 200 -8.33 -3.25 -5.39
N THR A 201 -7.63 -3.59 -6.48
CA THR A 201 -8.28 -3.81 -7.78
C THR A 201 -9.30 -4.96 -7.68
N ARG A 202 -8.96 -6.07 -7.01
CA ARG A 202 -9.89 -7.18 -6.79
C ARG A 202 -11.11 -6.76 -5.97
N ILE A 203 -10.93 -5.95 -4.93
CA ILE A 203 -12.03 -5.42 -4.10
C ILE A 203 -12.95 -4.53 -4.95
N TYR A 204 -12.40 -3.60 -5.73
CA TYR A 204 -13.18 -2.73 -6.61
C TYR A 204 -13.99 -3.54 -7.63
N LEU A 205 -13.35 -4.47 -8.36
CA LEU A 205 -14.02 -5.29 -9.37
C LEU A 205 -15.09 -6.20 -8.76
N THR A 206 -14.81 -6.79 -7.60
CA THR A 206 -15.79 -7.63 -6.89
C THR A 206 -16.99 -6.80 -6.43
N THR A 207 -16.73 -5.63 -5.84
CA THR A 207 -17.77 -4.72 -5.37
C THR A 207 -18.65 -4.25 -6.52
N ARG A 208 -18.03 -3.77 -7.61
CA ARG A 208 -18.75 -3.33 -8.82
C ARG A 208 -19.61 -4.44 -9.41
N LYS A 209 -19.08 -5.66 -9.50
CA LYS A 209 -19.83 -6.82 -10.02
C LYS A 209 -21.04 -7.15 -9.15
N ASN A 210 -20.88 -7.23 -7.83
CA ASN A 210 -21.97 -7.61 -6.93
C ASN A 210 -23.03 -6.50 -6.81
N LEU A 211 -22.64 -5.22 -6.81
CA LEU A 211 -23.60 -4.12 -6.83
C LEU A 211 -24.42 -4.11 -8.13
N GLY A 212 -23.78 -4.35 -9.27
CA GLY A 212 -24.46 -4.45 -10.57
C GLY A 212 -25.46 -5.62 -10.64
N SER A 213 -25.15 -6.75 -10.00
CA SER A 213 -26.09 -7.88 -9.90
C SER A 213 -27.16 -7.68 -8.83
N ASP A 214 -26.87 -6.96 -7.74
CA ASP A 214 -27.81 -6.70 -6.64
C ASP A 214 -28.78 -5.54 -6.95
N THR A 215 -28.58 -4.80 -8.05
CA THR A 215 -29.50 -3.72 -8.46
C THR A 215 -30.91 -4.26 -8.81
N SER A 216 -31.03 -5.55 -9.16
CA SER A 216 -32.32 -6.25 -9.33
C SER A 216 -32.94 -6.77 -8.03
N ALA A 217 -32.25 -6.65 -6.88
CA ALA A 217 -32.68 -7.19 -5.57
C ALA A 217 -32.55 -6.16 -4.42
N GLN A 218 -32.61 -4.86 -4.71
CA GLN A 218 -32.58 -3.83 -3.67
C GLN A 218 -33.92 -3.79 -2.92
N ILE A 219 -33.99 -4.49 -1.79
CA ILE A 219 -34.96 -4.17 -0.74
C ILE A 219 -34.57 -2.78 -0.20
N PRO A 220 -35.46 -1.77 -0.29
CA PRO A 220 -35.21 -0.48 0.33
C PRO A 220 -35.21 -0.67 1.84
N PHE A 221 -34.06 -0.53 2.49
CA PHE A 221 -34.01 -0.45 3.94
C PHE A 221 -34.47 0.95 4.34
N ASN A 222 -35.59 1.00 5.07
CA ASN A 222 -36.28 2.17 5.65
C ASN A 222 -35.66 3.53 5.32
N THR A 223 -36.36 4.22 4.42
CA THR A 223 -36.25 5.65 4.12
C THR A 223 -36.25 6.48 5.40
N SER A 224 -35.07 6.81 5.90
CA SER A 224 -34.89 8.17 6.43
C SER A 224 -34.91 9.09 5.21
N PRO A 225 -35.62 10.24 5.26
CA PRO A 225 -35.73 11.11 4.10
C PRO A 225 -34.33 11.46 3.58
N PRO A 226 -34.15 11.61 2.26
CA PRO A 226 -32.90 12.12 1.71
C PRO A 226 -32.58 13.42 2.46
N VAL A 227 -31.37 13.50 3.01
CA VAL A 227 -30.89 14.73 3.66
C VAL A 227 -31.13 15.84 2.65
N ALA A 228 -31.98 16.79 3.03
CA ALA A 228 -32.41 17.87 2.16
C ALA A 228 -31.21 18.50 1.45
N ASN A 229 -31.40 18.81 0.16
CA ASN A 229 -30.56 19.73 -0.59
C ASN A 229 -30.59 21.09 0.10
N ASP A 230 -29.82 21.25 1.18
CA ASP A 230 -29.43 22.57 1.65
C ASP A 230 -28.36 23.06 0.68
N SER A 231 -28.83 23.88 -0.24
CA SER A 231 -28.07 24.65 -1.21
C SER A 231 -27.21 25.71 -0.53
N ASN A 232 -26.27 25.29 0.31
CA ASN A 232 -25.22 26.13 0.86
C ASN A 232 -23.89 25.59 0.36
N ASN A 233 -23.08 26.48 -0.21
CA ASN A 233 -21.75 26.28 -0.79
C ASN A 233 -20.79 25.49 0.12
N GLU A 234 -20.95 24.17 0.20
CA GLU A 234 -19.95 23.32 0.84
C GLU A 234 -18.97 22.83 -0.21
N PHE A 235 -17.70 23.18 0.00
CA PHE A 235 -16.55 22.77 -0.82
C PHE A 235 -16.36 21.25 -0.87
N TYR A 236 -17.01 20.48 0.03
CA TYR A 236 -16.81 19.04 0.18
C TYR A 236 -18.08 18.24 -0.14
N PRO A 237 -17.95 17.06 -0.79
CA PRO A 237 -19.10 16.23 -1.12
C PRO A 237 -19.75 15.64 0.13
N ARG A 238 -21.08 15.65 0.21
CA ARG A 238 -21.86 14.97 1.25
C ARG A 238 -22.29 13.54 0.87
N ILE A 239 -22.37 13.28 -0.44
CA ILE A 239 -22.80 12.01 -1.03
C ILE A 239 -21.70 11.48 -1.94
N VAL A 240 -21.49 10.17 -1.95
CA VAL A 240 -20.50 9.48 -2.78
C VAL A 240 -21.17 8.48 -3.72
N GLU A 241 -20.75 8.51 -4.98
CA GLU A 241 -21.07 7.48 -5.97
C GLU A 241 -20.35 6.18 -5.63
N HIS A 242 -21.07 5.24 -5.01
CA HIS A 242 -20.53 3.94 -4.65
C HIS A 242 -20.63 2.96 -5.83
N PRO A 243 -19.55 2.23 -6.23
CA PRO A 243 -18.29 2.00 -5.52
C PRO A 243 -17.07 2.80 -6.01
N GLN A 244 -17.28 3.95 -6.68
CA GLN A 244 -16.20 4.69 -7.32
C GLN A 244 -15.15 5.21 -6.33
N GLN A 245 -15.50 5.44 -5.07
CA GLN A 245 -14.51 5.85 -4.07
C GLN A 245 -13.40 4.83 -3.86
N LEU A 246 -13.65 3.55 -4.15
CA LEU A 246 -12.62 2.50 -4.07
C LEU A 246 -11.54 2.68 -5.15
N LEU A 247 -11.82 3.42 -6.23
CA LEU A 247 -10.80 3.76 -7.23
C LEU A 247 -9.68 4.62 -6.65
N LEU A 248 -9.93 5.37 -5.57
CA LEU A 248 -8.87 6.11 -4.88
C LEU A 248 -7.82 5.16 -4.28
N LEU A 249 -8.24 4.02 -3.73
CA LEU A 249 -7.33 2.99 -3.21
C LEU A 249 -6.55 2.32 -4.35
N VAL A 250 -7.23 2.01 -5.45
CA VAL A 250 -6.61 1.40 -6.65
C VAL A 250 -5.58 2.35 -7.26
N LEU A 251 -5.95 3.62 -7.48
CA LEU A 251 -5.09 4.62 -8.07
C LEU A 251 -3.92 4.97 -7.15
N GLY A 252 -4.18 5.14 -5.85
CA GLY A 252 -3.13 5.42 -4.87
C GLY A 252 -2.08 4.30 -4.85
N SER A 253 -2.50 3.04 -4.68
CA SER A 253 -1.57 1.89 -4.69
C SER A 253 -0.84 1.71 -6.02
N PHE A 254 -1.49 2.00 -7.15
CA PHE A 254 -0.86 1.95 -8.47
C PHE A 254 0.24 3.01 -8.64
N ILE A 255 -0.05 4.25 -8.24
CA ILE A 255 0.94 5.34 -8.29
C ILE A 255 2.11 5.04 -7.36
N HIS A 256 1.82 4.51 -6.16
CA HIS A 256 2.83 4.11 -5.19
C HIS A 256 3.81 3.09 -5.78
N VAL A 257 3.30 2.00 -6.35
CA VAL A 257 4.16 0.96 -6.92
C VAL A 257 4.95 1.49 -8.14
N ILE A 258 4.39 2.39 -8.95
CA ILE A 258 5.14 3.03 -10.05
C ILE A 258 6.34 3.82 -9.51
N GLY A 259 6.13 4.63 -8.47
CA GLY A 259 7.22 5.39 -7.86
C GLY A 259 8.30 4.49 -7.28
N ASN A 260 7.90 3.42 -6.59
CA ASN A 260 8.83 2.43 -6.07
C ASN A 260 9.57 1.68 -7.18
N ILE A 261 8.91 1.31 -8.29
CA ILE A 261 9.54 0.72 -9.47
C ILE A 261 10.58 1.67 -10.05
N ALA A 262 10.21 2.94 -10.28
CA ALA A 262 11.11 3.92 -10.87
C ALA A 262 12.41 4.03 -10.04
N ASN A 263 12.28 4.21 -8.73
CA ASN A 263 13.42 4.31 -7.83
C ASN A 263 14.16 2.97 -7.57
N SER A 264 13.55 1.83 -7.89
CA SER A 264 14.23 0.53 -7.83
C SER A 264 15.06 0.25 -9.07
N VAL A 265 14.52 0.59 -10.24
CA VAL A 265 15.13 0.30 -11.54
C VAL A 265 16.21 1.31 -11.89
N TRP A 266 15.99 2.59 -11.59
CA TRP A 266 16.91 3.68 -11.89
C TRP A 266 17.41 4.34 -10.60
N ILE A 267 18.02 3.54 -9.72
CA ILE A 267 18.39 3.96 -8.36
C ILE A 267 19.36 5.17 -8.31
N SER A 268 20.18 5.36 -9.34
CA SER A 268 21.10 6.50 -9.47
C SER A 268 20.47 7.73 -10.15
N SER A 269 19.22 7.66 -10.61
CA SER A 269 18.62 8.74 -11.41
C SER A 269 17.89 9.77 -10.55
N ALA A 270 18.27 11.04 -10.66
CA ALA A 270 17.56 12.14 -10.02
C ALA A 270 16.08 12.21 -10.44
N VAL A 271 15.78 11.92 -11.71
CA VAL A 271 14.40 11.89 -12.21
C VAL A 271 13.59 10.79 -11.55
N ALA A 272 14.15 9.58 -11.41
CA ALA A 272 13.49 8.48 -10.73
C ALA A 272 13.23 8.79 -9.25
N PHE A 273 14.18 9.45 -8.59
CA PHE A 273 14.00 9.97 -7.24
C PHE A 273 12.82 10.96 -7.15
N TYR A 274 12.73 11.93 -8.05
CA TYR A 274 11.63 12.90 -8.04
C TYR A 274 10.27 12.23 -8.32
N ILE A 275 10.21 11.27 -9.25
CA ILE A 275 9.01 10.47 -9.52
C ILE A 275 8.59 9.72 -8.25
N PHE A 276 9.54 9.12 -7.54
CA PHE A 276 9.28 8.45 -6.28
C PHE A 276 8.70 9.40 -5.22
N GLN A 277 9.31 10.57 -4.99
CA GLN A 277 8.77 11.54 -4.04
C GLN A 277 7.37 12.05 -4.43
N LEU A 278 7.15 12.37 -5.71
CA LEU A 278 5.86 12.78 -6.23
C LEU A 278 4.79 11.70 -6.09
N SER A 279 5.17 10.43 -6.25
CA SER A 279 4.24 9.31 -6.06
C SER A 279 3.75 9.23 -4.62
N TYR A 280 4.58 9.56 -3.62
CA TYR A 280 4.20 9.62 -2.21
C TYR A 280 3.30 10.83 -1.97
N CYS A 281 3.66 12.00 -2.52
CA CYS A 281 2.83 13.21 -2.49
C CYS A 281 1.47 13.04 -3.18
N THR A 282 1.22 11.97 -3.91
CA THR A 282 -0.06 11.69 -4.57
C THR A 282 -0.81 10.52 -3.93
N THR A 283 -0.10 9.44 -3.59
CA THR A 283 -0.65 8.23 -3.00
C THR A 283 -1.35 8.52 -1.68
N PHE A 284 -0.65 9.13 -0.72
CA PHE A 284 -1.18 9.30 0.63
C PHE A 284 -2.36 10.29 0.70
N PRO A 285 -2.40 11.37 -0.10
CA PRO A 285 -3.63 12.15 -0.28
C PRO A 285 -4.81 11.35 -0.81
N LEU A 286 -4.63 10.46 -1.79
CA LEU A 286 -5.72 9.63 -2.30
C LEU A 286 -6.25 8.67 -1.22
N LEU A 287 -5.35 8.06 -0.44
CA LEU A 287 -5.73 7.20 0.69
C LEU A 287 -6.45 8.00 1.81
N ALA A 288 -5.95 9.19 2.13
CA ALA A 288 -6.58 10.07 3.11
C ALA A 288 -7.95 10.55 2.65
N PHE A 289 -8.08 10.88 1.35
CA PHE A 289 -9.35 11.28 0.76
C PHE A 289 -10.36 10.13 0.76
N TYR A 290 -9.91 8.89 0.50
CA TYR A 290 -10.75 7.72 0.71
C TYR A 290 -11.28 7.63 2.15
N ILE A 291 -10.41 7.79 3.16
CA ILE A 291 -10.83 7.79 4.58
C ILE A 291 -11.85 8.91 4.84
N TYR A 292 -11.61 10.11 4.31
CA TYR A 292 -12.52 11.24 4.44
C TYR A 292 -13.91 10.89 3.91
N LEU A 293 -13.98 10.43 2.65
CA LEU A 293 -15.22 9.98 2.02
C LEU A 293 -15.87 8.83 2.82
N ASP A 294 -15.05 7.98 3.43
CA ASP A 294 -15.55 6.86 4.20
C ASP A 294 -16.09 7.21 5.59
N THR A 295 -15.74 8.38 6.12
CA THR A 295 -16.10 8.81 7.48
C THR A 295 -17.05 10.01 7.49
N HIS A 296 -17.20 10.73 6.38
CA HIS A 296 -17.99 11.97 6.31
C HIS A 296 -19.13 11.92 5.30
N CYS A 297 -19.06 11.04 4.29
CA CYS A 297 -20.04 11.02 3.22
C CYS A 297 -20.94 9.78 3.32
N THR A 298 -22.22 9.95 3.00
CA THR A 298 -23.16 8.83 2.86
C THR A 298 -23.12 8.26 1.44
N GLY A 299 -23.47 6.99 1.27
CA GLY A 299 -23.78 6.44 -0.06
C GLY A 299 -25.13 6.96 -0.54
N ILE A 300 -25.35 6.97 -1.87
CA ILE A 300 -26.64 7.34 -2.48
C ILE A 300 -27.80 6.53 -1.87
N ASN A 301 -27.56 5.26 -1.56
CA ASN A 301 -28.56 4.34 -0.99
C ASN A 301 -28.46 4.20 0.55
N GLY A 302 -27.94 5.21 1.25
CA GLY A 302 -27.85 5.27 2.71
C GLY A 302 -26.72 4.46 3.35
N HIS A 303 -26.22 3.39 2.70
CA HIS A 303 -25.05 2.62 3.15
C HIS A 303 -24.12 2.24 2.00
N LYS A 304 -22.82 2.16 2.31
CA LYS A 304 -21.76 1.76 1.37
C LYS A 304 -21.33 0.31 1.68
N ARG A 305 -21.53 -0.62 0.75
CA ARG A 305 -21.25 -2.05 0.90
C ARG A 305 -20.07 -2.47 0.05
N ILE A 306 -18.93 -2.75 0.68
CA ILE A 306 -17.72 -3.18 0.00
C ILE A 306 -17.68 -4.71 0.00
N TYR A 307 -17.80 -5.34 -1.17
CA TYR A 307 -17.77 -6.80 -1.27
C TYR A 307 -16.32 -7.26 -1.36
N LEU A 308 -15.89 -8.01 -0.35
CA LEU A 308 -14.53 -8.55 -0.33
C LEU A 308 -14.41 -9.73 -1.31
N PRO A 309 -13.30 -9.84 -2.05
CA PRO A 309 -13.08 -10.94 -2.98
C PRO A 309 -13.00 -12.28 -2.25
N ASP A 310 -13.08 -13.36 -3.03
CA ASP A 310 -12.82 -14.70 -2.51
C ASP A 310 -11.41 -14.77 -1.88
N THR A 311 -11.38 -15.23 -0.62
CA THR A 311 -10.17 -15.42 0.18
C THR A 311 -9.85 -16.89 0.39
N SER A 312 -10.39 -17.78 -0.44
CA SER A 312 -10.00 -19.19 -0.49
C SER A 312 -8.47 -19.32 -0.60
N ARG A 313 -7.90 -20.30 0.10
CA ARG A 313 -6.44 -20.48 0.23
C ARG A 313 -5.72 -20.42 -1.13
N GLY A 314 -6.27 -21.09 -2.15
CA GLY A 314 -5.69 -21.10 -3.49
C GLY A 314 -5.64 -19.72 -4.16
N LYS A 315 -6.67 -18.89 -3.99
CA LYS A 315 -6.69 -17.53 -4.56
C LYS A 315 -5.69 -16.62 -3.88
N VAL A 316 -5.52 -16.78 -2.57
CA VAL A 316 -4.53 -16.03 -1.79
C VAL A 316 -3.13 -16.39 -2.25
N VAL A 317 -2.81 -17.70 -2.32
CA VAL A 317 -1.53 -18.19 -2.83
C VAL A 317 -1.22 -17.63 -4.23
N ILE A 318 -2.19 -17.64 -5.14
CA ILE A 318 -2.01 -17.08 -6.48
C ILE A 318 -1.66 -15.58 -6.42
N VAL A 319 -2.40 -14.77 -5.66
CA VAL A 319 -2.12 -13.33 -5.57
C VAL A 319 -0.76 -13.05 -4.93
N THR A 320 -0.39 -13.81 -3.89
CA THR A 320 0.92 -13.71 -3.26
C THR A 320 2.04 -14.08 -4.25
N LEU A 321 1.90 -15.17 -5.00
CA LEU A 321 2.89 -15.56 -6.00
C LEU A 321 3.00 -14.55 -7.15
N CYS A 322 1.88 -13.98 -7.60
CA CYS A 322 1.91 -12.89 -8.58
C CYS A 322 2.67 -11.68 -8.05
N ALA A 323 2.45 -11.27 -6.81
CA ALA A 323 3.16 -10.15 -6.20
C ALA A 323 4.69 -10.43 -6.12
N PHE A 324 5.09 -11.64 -5.73
CA PHE A 324 6.49 -12.06 -5.78
C PHE A 324 7.07 -11.98 -7.20
N VAL A 325 6.41 -12.59 -8.19
CA VAL A 325 6.88 -12.56 -9.58
C VAL A 325 7.08 -11.12 -10.07
N LEU A 326 6.13 -10.23 -9.79
CA LEU A 326 6.22 -8.83 -10.20
C LEU A 326 7.36 -8.10 -9.48
N ALA A 327 7.53 -8.29 -8.17
CA ALA A 327 8.61 -7.68 -7.40
C ALA A 327 10.01 -8.15 -7.87
N PHE A 328 10.20 -9.46 -8.03
CA PHE A 328 11.44 -10.01 -8.55
C PHE A 328 11.69 -9.59 -10.01
N ALA A 329 10.64 -9.41 -10.81
CA ALA A 329 10.79 -8.96 -12.19
C ALA A 329 11.25 -7.50 -12.24
N THR A 330 10.67 -6.64 -11.40
CA THR A 330 11.12 -5.26 -11.21
C THR A 330 12.61 -5.21 -10.84
N MET A 331 13.03 -5.98 -9.83
CA MET A 331 14.44 -6.02 -9.46
C MET A 331 15.32 -6.58 -10.56
N ARG A 332 14.86 -7.61 -11.28
CA ARG A 332 15.64 -8.19 -12.38
C ARG A 332 15.90 -7.19 -13.50
N ILE A 333 14.94 -6.32 -13.79
CA ILE A 333 15.08 -5.21 -14.74
C ILE A 333 16.15 -4.23 -14.27
N ALA A 334 16.20 -3.90 -12.97
CA ALA A 334 17.21 -3.00 -12.41
C ALA A 334 18.65 -3.47 -12.72
N PHE A 335 18.91 -4.77 -12.70
CA PHE A 335 20.22 -5.35 -13.05
C PHE A 335 20.61 -5.22 -14.53
N PHE A 336 19.67 -4.88 -15.42
CA PHE A 336 19.93 -4.70 -16.85
C PHE A 336 19.98 -3.23 -17.27
N VAL A 337 19.63 -2.31 -16.37
CA VAL A 337 19.70 -0.88 -16.64
C VAL A 337 21.08 -0.41 -16.20
N PRO A 338 21.91 0.12 -17.12
CA PRO A 338 23.19 0.68 -16.74
C PRO A 338 22.99 1.88 -15.79
N PRO A 339 23.92 2.13 -14.86
CA PRO A 339 23.92 3.38 -14.10
C PRO A 339 24.05 4.53 -15.10
N SER A 340 22.96 5.28 -15.27
CA SER A 340 22.83 6.37 -16.25
C SER A 340 23.02 7.72 -15.61
#